data_AF-A0A926KBH6-F1
#
_entry.id   AF-A0A926KBH6-F1
#
_cell.length_a   1.000
_cell.length_b   1.000
_cell.length_c   1.000
_cell.angle_alpha   90.00
_cell.angle_beta   90.00
_cell.angle_gamma   90.00
#
_symmetry.space_group_name_H-M   'P 1'
#
loop_
_entity.id
_entity.type
_entity.pdbx_description
1 polymer ?
#
loop_
_entity_poly.entity_id
_entity_poly.type
_entity_poly.pdbx_seq_one_letter_code
_entity_poly.pdbx_strand_id
1 'polypeptide(L)'
;MSFFTFVPVPDGDENTEPVAVPSWVQPSQDEIPVAVPYVRELGRARNVMLVLERADVYTEGVKFILRVEARYSQGMTSAEKAALSRSLGEHHYWGDQEAYLKDALRVGLEFSDGSVVDSFEGPDRPWGEKPQKFVLSSLGGSGEGSEDYSRTEHGFWLWPLPPQGVMKLHYMHRGIGVDEGTVEIDAAPLIEASSRVLAIPNPILP
;
A
#
# COMPACT_ATOMS: atom_id res chain seq x y z
N MET A 1 29.05 -29.74 2.76
CA MET A 1 28.95 -29.13 1.41
C MET A 1 28.06 -27.91 1.54
N SER A 2 28.48 -26.74 1.03
CA SER A 2 27.62 -25.55 1.00
C SER A 2 26.61 -25.70 -0.13
N PHE A 3 25.35 -25.40 0.15
CA PHE A 3 24.29 -25.34 -0.85
C PHE A 3 24.53 -24.19 -1.84
N PHE A 4 25.16 -23.11 -1.38
CA PHE A 4 25.40 -21.92 -2.19
C PHE A 4 26.82 -21.89 -2.76
N THR A 5 26.90 -21.52 -4.03
CA THR A 5 28.13 -21.16 -4.72
C THR A 5 28.62 -19.80 -4.23
N PHE A 6 29.92 -19.67 -4.01
CA PHE A 6 30.54 -18.40 -3.66
C PHE A 6 30.48 -17.43 -4.84
N VAL A 7 29.97 -16.22 -4.60
CA VAL A 7 29.97 -15.10 -5.55
C VAL A 7 30.88 -14.00 -4.98
N PRO A 8 31.88 -13.49 -5.72
CA PRO A 8 32.73 -12.40 -5.24
C PRO A 8 31.93 -11.11 -5.04
N VAL A 9 32.25 -10.39 -3.96
CA VAL A 9 31.63 -9.10 -3.63
C VAL A 9 32.37 -7.98 -4.40
N PRO A 10 31.67 -7.16 -5.20
CA PRO A 10 32.25 -5.94 -5.76
C PRO A 10 32.51 -4.90 -4.65
N ASP A 11 33.52 -4.05 -4.83
CA ASP A 11 33.78 -2.94 -3.91
C ASP A 11 32.58 -1.98 -3.89
N GLY A 12 32.09 -1.64 -2.70
CA GLY A 12 30.91 -0.81 -2.48
C GLY A 12 31.24 0.69 -2.33
N ASP A 13 30.29 1.52 -2.72
CA ASP A 13 30.34 2.99 -2.58
C ASP A 13 30.05 3.47 -1.14
N GLU A 14 30.43 4.73 -0.89
CA GLU A 14 30.41 5.39 0.42
C GLU A 14 29.01 5.48 1.05
N ASN A 15 29.02 5.27 2.36
CA ASN A 15 27.85 5.17 3.24
C ASN A 15 27.28 6.57 3.51
N THR A 16 26.00 6.81 3.17
CA THR A 16 25.26 8.00 3.63
C THR A 16 24.45 7.65 4.86
N GLU A 17 24.52 8.48 5.91
CA GLU A 17 23.71 8.27 7.11
C GLU A 17 22.22 8.45 6.78
N PRO A 18 21.36 7.45 7.07
CA PRO A 18 19.93 7.57 6.82
C PRO A 18 19.31 8.56 7.80
N VAL A 19 18.51 9.49 7.26
CA VAL A 19 17.70 10.42 8.07
C VAL A 19 16.49 9.65 8.62
N ALA A 20 16.30 9.67 9.94
CA ALA A 20 15.14 9.06 10.58
C ALA A 20 13.84 9.76 10.14
N VAL A 21 12.97 9.03 9.45
CA VAL A 21 11.66 9.52 9.03
C VAL A 21 10.62 9.20 10.11
N PRO A 22 9.75 10.14 10.51
CA PRO A 22 8.73 9.86 11.53
C PRO A 22 7.74 8.74 11.14
N SER A 23 7.31 7.94 12.12
CA SER A 23 6.44 6.76 11.90
C SER A 23 5.06 7.08 11.31
N TRP A 24 4.57 8.31 11.47
CA TRP A 24 3.30 8.74 10.86
C TRP A 24 3.42 9.09 9.36
N VAL A 25 4.63 9.18 8.83
CA VAL A 25 4.88 9.46 7.41
C VAL A 25 4.95 8.16 6.61
N GLN A 26 5.71 7.19 7.11
CA GLN A 26 5.96 5.93 6.42
C GLN A 26 6.27 4.80 7.43
N PRO A 27 6.20 3.54 6.99
CA PRO A 27 6.64 2.41 7.81
C PRO A 27 8.11 2.52 8.23
N SER A 28 8.45 1.99 9.40
CA SER A 28 9.83 1.95 9.88
C SER A 28 10.73 1.14 8.93
N GLN A 29 11.92 1.65 8.65
CA GLN A 29 12.95 0.92 7.90
C GLN A 29 13.80 0.02 8.80
N ASP A 30 13.67 0.16 10.13
CA ASP A 30 14.41 -0.61 11.14
C ASP A 30 13.60 -1.82 11.65
N GLU A 31 12.55 -2.22 10.93
CA GLU A 31 11.65 -3.29 11.32
C GLU A 31 11.36 -4.24 10.14
N ILE A 32 11.25 -5.52 10.45
CA ILE A 32 10.64 -6.51 9.55
C ILE A 32 9.17 -6.69 9.98
N PRO A 33 8.20 -6.34 9.13
CA PRO A 33 6.79 -6.41 9.49
C PRO A 33 6.28 -7.85 9.52
N VAL A 34 5.17 -8.03 10.23
CA VAL A 34 4.43 -9.30 10.26
C VAL A 34 3.27 -9.23 9.28
N ALA A 35 3.30 -10.11 8.28
CA ALA A 35 2.23 -10.19 7.28
C ALA A 35 0.98 -10.90 7.85
N VAL A 36 -0.16 -10.23 7.75
CA VAL A 36 -1.49 -10.76 8.09
C VAL A 36 -2.29 -10.92 6.78
N PRO A 37 -2.65 -12.15 6.37
CA PRO A 37 -3.35 -12.38 5.11
C PRO A 37 -4.84 -11.99 5.22
N TYR A 38 -5.32 -11.17 4.28
CA TYR A 38 -6.72 -10.74 4.19
C TYR A 38 -7.29 -10.96 2.79
N VAL A 39 -6.78 -11.94 2.04
CA VAL A 39 -7.14 -12.18 0.63
C VAL A 39 -8.66 -12.11 0.42
N ARG A 40 -9.11 -11.00 -0.17
CA ARG A 40 -10.52 -10.68 -0.44
C ARG A 40 -10.63 -9.92 -1.74
N GLU A 41 -11.54 -10.36 -2.61
CA GLU A 41 -11.95 -9.58 -3.77
C GLU A 41 -12.71 -8.35 -3.28
N LEU A 42 -12.21 -7.17 -3.63
CA LEU A 42 -12.88 -5.90 -3.34
C LEU A 42 -13.83 -5.57 -4.49
N GLY A 43 -13.32 -5.58 -5.72
CA GLY A 43 -14.14 -5.26 -6.88
C GLY A 43 -13.66 -5.93 -8.15
N ARG A 44 -14.57 -6.06 -9.10
CA ARG A 44 -14.27 -6.66 -10.41
C ARG A 44 -14.95 -5.88 -11.51
N ALA A 45 -14.18 -5.61 -12.55
CA ALA A 45 -14.66 -5.16 -13.84
C ALA A 45 -14.33 -6.22 -14.90
N ARG A 46 -14.69 -5.97 -16.16
CA ARG A 46 -14.66 -6.97 -17.25
C ARG A 46 -13.39 -7.84 -17.29
N ASN A 47 -12.21 -7.22 -17.17
CA ASN A 47 -10.90 -7.85 -17.29
C ASN A 47 -9.93 -7.40 -16.18
N VAL A 48 -10.47 -6.84 -15.09
CA VAL A 48 -9.70 -6.29 -13.99
C VAL A 48 -10.30 -6.74 -12.66
N MET A 49 -9.45 -7.05 -11.69
CA MET A 49 -9.86 -7.37 -10.32
C MET A 49 -9.02 -6.58 -9.32
N LEU A 50 -9.69 -5.94 -8.37
CA LEU A 50 -9.09 -5.29 -7.21
C LEU A 50 -9.22 -6.21 -6.00
N VAL A 51 -8.11 -6.47 -5.32
CA VAL A 51 -8.01 -7.43 -4.22
C VAL A 51 -7.32 -6.76 -3.04
N LEU A 52 -7.87 -6.94 -1.83
CA LEU A 52 -7.10 -6.77 -0.61
C LEU A 52 -6.29 -8.04 -0.41
N GLU A 53 -4.97 -7.96 -0.52
CA GLU A 53 -4.12 -9.14 -0.45
C GLU A 53 -3.74 -9.46 0.99
N ARG A 54 -3.16 -8.48 1.67
CA ARG A 54 -2.64 -8.63 3.03
C ARG A 54 -2.44 -7.27 3.70
N ALA A 55 -2.10 -7.31 4.97
CA ALA A 55 -1.60 -6.20 5.75
C ALA A 55 -0.23 -6.54 6.31
N ASP A 56 0.77 -5.70 6.04
CA ASP A 56 2.11 -5.80 6.63
C ASP A 56 2.12 -4.93 7.89
N VAL A 57 2.17 -5.57 9.06
CA VAL A 57 2.03 -4.91 10.37
C VAL A 57 3.40 -4.55 10.93
N TYR A 58 3.53 -3.29 11.33
CA TYR A 58 4.67 -2.71 12.02
C TYR A 58 4.27 -2.39 13.47
N THR A 59 5.25 -2.02 14.30
CA THR A 59 4.98 -1.74 15.72
C THR A 59 3.97 -0.58 15.87
N GLU A 60 4.11 0.45 15.03
CA GLU A 60 3.38 1.70 15.14
C GLU A 60 2.22 1.84 14.14
N GLY A 61 2.03 0.90 13.22
CA GLY A 61 1.03 1.05 12.16
C GLY A 61 0.91 -0.15 11.23
N VAL A 62 0.08 0.00 10.20
CA VAL A 62 -0.28 -1.09 9.29
C VAL A 62 -0.15 -0.62 7.84
N LYS A 63 0.57 -1.39 7.01
CA LYS A 63 0.58 -1.19 5.57
C LYS A 63 -0.39 -2.16 4.90
N PHE A 64 -1.50 -1.67 4.37
CA PHE A 64 -2.39 -2.48 3.55
C PHE A 64 -1.82 -2.62 2.14
N ILE A 65 -1.82 -3.84 1.62
CA ILE A 65 -1.41 -4.15 0.25
C ILE A 65 -2.66 -4.50 -0.54
N LEU A 66 -3.03 -3.60 -1.45
CA LEU A 66 -4.08 -3.83 -2.43
C LEU A 66 -3.43 -4.18 -3.76
N ARG A 67 -3.99 -5.15 -4.47
CA ARG A 67 -3.49 -5.58 -5.77
C ARG A 67 -4.57 -5.40 -6.83
N VAL A 68 -4.17 -4.86 -7.97
CA VAL A 68 -4.96 -4.86 -9.20
C VAL A 68 -4.37 -5.90 -10.15
N GLU A 69 -5.21 -6.80 -10.62
CA GLU A 69 -4.88 -7.81 -11.64
C GLU A 69 -5.67 -7.50 -12.90
N ALA A 70 -5.00 -7.18 -14.00
CA ALA A 70 -5.61 -6.87 -15.29
C ALA A 70 -5.17 -7.87 -16.37
N ARG A 71 -6.12 -8.31 -17.21
CA ARG A 71 -5.85 -9.15 -18.39
C ARG A 71 -6.14 -8.37 -19.66
N TYR A 72 -5.19 -8.32 -20.58
CA TYR A 72 -5.42 -7.69 -21.88
C TYR A 72 -6.10 -8.70 -22.81
N SER A 73 -7.37 -8.44 -23.16
CA SER A 73 -8.09 -9.32 -24.07
C SER A 73 -7.55 -9.21 -25.50
N GLN A 74 -7.65 -10.29 -26.28
CA GLN A 74 -7.21 -10.35 -27.68
C GLN A 74 -7.90 -9.32 -28.61
N GLY A 75 -9.03 -8.74 -28.18
CA GLY A 75 -9.75 -7.70 -28.90
C GLY A 75 -9.46 -6.26 -28.47
N MET A 76 -8.59 -6.04 -27.47
CA MET A 76 -8.24 -4.70 -27.02
C MET A 76 -7.29 -4.03 -28.00
N THR A 77 -7.66 -2.83 -28.43
CA THR A 77 -6.80 -1.90 -29.16
C THR A 77 -5.63 -1.45 -28.31
N SER A 78 -4.54 -1.00 -28.95
CA SER A 78 -3.40 -0.43 -28.24
C SER A 78 -3.78 0.78 -27.38
N ALA A 79 -4.77 1.57 -27.81
CA ALA A 79 -5.29 2.70 -27.06
C ALA A 79 -6.01 2.25 -25.76
N GLU A 80 -6.83 1.19 -25.83
CA GLU A 80 -7.48 0.63 -24.64
C GLU A 80 -6.46 0.04 -23.66
N LYS A 81 -5.44 -0.67 -24.16
CA LYS A 81 -4.35 -1.17 -23.31
C LYS A 81 -3.58 -0.03 -22.62
N ALA A 82 -3.25 1.03 -23.36
CA ALA A 82 -2.56 2.19 -22.82
C ALA A 82 -3.41 2.94 -21.79
N ALA A 83 -4.71 3.11 -22.05
CA ALA A 83 -5.63 3.74 -21.11
C ALA A 83 -5.74 2.94 -19.81
N LEU A 84 -5.90 1.61 -19.89
CA LEU A 84 -5.92 0.74 -18.73
C LEU A 84 -4.60 0.82 -17.96
N SER A 85 -3.46 0.68 -18.66
CA SER A 85 -2.14 0.79 -18.03
C SER A 85 -1.95 2.12 -17.30
N ARG A 86 -2.45 3.23 -17.88
CA ARG A 86 -2.39 4.55 -17.27
C ARG A 86 -3.16 4.60 -15.95
N SER A 87 -4.34 3.96 -15.91
CA SER A 87 -5.18 3.92 -14.72
C SER A 87 -4.59 3.09 -13.58
N LEU A 88 -3.70 2.15 -13.87
CA LEU A 88 -3.09 1.28 -12.85
C LEU A 88 -1.96 1.96 -12.07
N GLY A 89 -1.25 2.93 -12.66
CA GLY A 89 -0.10 3.58 -12.02
C GLY A 89 -0.38 4.98 -11.50
N GLU A 90 -0.18 5.21 -10.20
CA GLU A 90 -0.38 6.54 -9.59
C GLU A 90 0.54 7.63 -10.20
N HIS A 91 1.75 7.25 -10.64
CA HIS A 91 2.70 8.15 -11.28
C HIS A 91 2.20 8.72 -12.62
N HIS A 92 1.23 8.07 -13.27
CA HIS A 92 0.63 8.55 -14.51
C HIS A 92 -0.31 9.75 -14.33
N TYR A 93 -0.59 10.14 -13.08
CA TYR A 93 -1.38 11.31 -12.72
C TYR A 93 -0.52 12.50 -12.27
N TRP A 94 0.81 12.42 -12.35
CA TRP A 94 1.68 13.55 -11.98
C TRP A 94 1.38 14.79 -12.82
N GLY A 95 1.05 15.89 -12.14
CA GLY A 95 0.67 17.15 -12.75
C GLY A 95 -0.82 17.28 -13.12
N ASP A 96 -1.63 16.23 -12.91
CA ASP A 96 -3.07 16.22 -13.17
C ASP A 96 -3.86 15.75 -11.94
N GLN A 97 -3.99 16.67 -10.98
CA GLN A 97 -4.67 16.41 -9.72
C GLN A 97 -6.16 16.11 -9.90
N GLU A 98 -6.83 16.69 -10.90
CA GLU A 98 -8.24 16.43 -11.17
C GLU A 98 -8.44 14.98 -11.63
N ALA A 99 -7.62 14.50 -12.58
CA ALA A 99 -7.67 13.11 -13.00
C ALA A 99 -7.30 12.14 -11.87
N TYR A 100 -6.32 12.49 -11.03
CA TYR A 100 -5.97 11.68 -9.85
C TYR A 100 -7.18 11.50 -8.92
N LEU A 101 -7.79 12.61 -8.50
CA LEU A 101 -8.92 12.59 -7.57
C LEU A 101 -10.16 11.88 -8.13
N LYS A 102 -10.29 11.85 -9.47
CA LYS A 102 -11.44 11.24 -10.15
C LYS A 102 -11.26 9.74 -10.38
N ASP A 103 -10.09 9.31 -10.82
CA ASP A 103 -9.89 7.99 -11.43
C ASP A 103 -8.97 7.07 -10.63
N ALA A 104 -8.06 7.61 -9.81
CA ALA A 104 -7.09 6.80 -9.07
C ALA A 104 -7.74 5.95 -7.97
N LEU A 105 -7.01 4.94 -7.51
CA LEU A 105 -7.42 4.13 -6.36
C LEU A 105 -7.48 5.02 -5.11
N ARG A 106 -8.66 5.05 -4.48
CA ARG A 106 -8.89 5.73 -3.21
C ARG A 106 -9.32 4.70 -2.18
N VAL A 107 -8.75 4.80 -0.98
CA VAL A 107 -9.06 3.93 0.14
C VAL A 107 -9.45 4.80 1.33
N GLY A 108 -10.45 4.36 2.07
CA GLY A 108 -10.83 4.95 3.35
C GLY A 108 -11.03 3.88 4.40
N LEU A 109 -10.92 4.26 5.66
CA LEU A 109 -11.18 3.37 6.80
C LEU A 109 -12.18 4.04 7.75
N GLU A 110 -13.15 3.26 8.23
CA GLU A 110 -14.06 3.60 9.32
C GLU A 110 -13.80 2.64 10.48
N PHE A 111 -13.47 3.17 11.65
CA PHE A 111 -13.12 2.40 12.84
C PHE A 111 -14.31 2.20 13.77
N SER A 112 -14.19 1.23 14.69
CA SER A 112 -15.23 0.87 15.66
C SER A 112 -15.63 2.00 16.62
N ASP A 113 -14.75 2.99 16.83
CA ASP A 113 -15.00 4.20 17.61
C ASP A 113 -15.67 5.33 16.80
N GLY A 114 -15.95 5.08 15.52
CA GLY A 114 -16.58 6.04 14.59
C GLY A 114 -15.60 7.01 13.94
N SER A 115 -14.29 6.91 14.23
CA SER A 115 -13.29 7.71 13.50
C SER A 115 -13.16 7.23 12.05
N VAL A 116 -12.89 8.17 11.15
CA VAL A 116 -12.72 7.91 9.72
C VAL A 116 -11.42 8.53 9.22
N VAL A 117 -10.83 7.91 8.20
CA VAL A 117 -9.63 8.43 7.52
C VAL A 117 -9.70 8.09 6.03
N ASP A 118 -9.18 8.99 5.21
CA ASP A 118 -9.23 8.89 3.75
C ASP A 118 -7.85 9.09 3.13
N SER A 119 -7.49 8.28 2.13
CA SER A 119 -6.17 8.30 1.51
C SER A 119 -5.85 9.57 0.72
N PHE A 120 -6.87 10.36 0.36
CA PHE A 120 -6.69 11.65 -0.33
C PHE A 120 -6.63 12.84 0.63
N GLU A 121 -6.77 12.62 1.95
CA GLU A 121 -6.65 13.67 2.96
C GLU A 121 -5.19 14.05 3.34
N GLY A 122 -4.14 13.66 2.58
CA GLY A 122 -2.74 14.08 2.86
C GLY A 122 -1.84 14.23 1.62
N PRO A 123 -1.00 15.30 1.52
CA PRO A 123 0.11 15.54 2.47
C PRO A 123 0.41 17.02 2.84
N ASP A 124 -0.57 17.91 3.01
CA ASP A 124 -0.30 19.30 3.46
C ASP A 124 0.11 19.43 4.95
N ARG A 125 0.62 18.36 5.58
CA ARG A 125 1.02 18.39 6.99
C ARG A 125 2.52 18.67 7.11
N PRO A 126 2.93 19.70 7.88
CA PRO A 126 4.33 19.93 8.15
C PRO A 126 4.96 18.69 8.77
N TRP A 127 6.10 18.25 8.23
CA TRP A 127 6.90 17.13 8.74
C TRP A 127 7.22 17.23 10.25
N GLY A 128 7.12 18.42 10.83
CA GLY A 128 7.49 18.71 12.21
C GLY A 128 6.43 18.43 13.29
N GLU A 129 5.14 18.25 12.95
CA GLU A 129 4.10 18.04 13.98
C GLU A 129 3.47 16.65 13.90
N LYS A 130 3.53 15.92 15.01
CA LYS A 130 2.90 14.61 15.16
C LYS A 130 1.38 14.74 15.07
N PRO A 131 0.70 14.00 14.17
CA PRO A 131 -0.75 14.04 14.08
C PRO A 131 -1.45 13.58 15.36
N GLN A 132 -2.58 14.23 15.70
CA GLN A 132 -3.46 13.81 16.80
C GLN A 132 -4.52 12.78 16.37
N LYS A 133 -4.69 12.58 15.05
CA LYS A 133 -5.70 11.71 14.44
C LYS A 133 -5.02 10.66 13.58
N PHE A 134 -5.77 9.62 13.22
CA PHE A 134 -5.36 8.66 12.20
C PHE A 134 -4.94 9.35 10.89
N VAL A 135 -3.97 8.75 10.23
CA VAL A 135 -3.46 9.14 8.92
C VAL A 135 -3.44 7.91 8.05
N LEU A 136 -3.95 8.06 6.82
CA LEU A 136 -3.88 7.05 5.77
C LEU A 136 -3.16 7.68 4.58
N SER A 137 -1.96 7.19 4.29
CA SER A 137 -1.13 7.72 3.21
C SER A 137 -1.01 6.69 2.09
N SER A 138 -1.17 7.10 0.83
CA SER A 138 -0.69 6.27 -0.28
C SER A 138 0.84 6.27 -0.29
N LEU A 139 1.43 5.09 -0.33
CA LEU A 139 2.88 4.88 -0.51
C LEU A 139 3.24 4.64 -1.98
N GLY A 140 2.30 4.91 -2.90
CA GLY A 140 2.40 4.55 -4.29
C GLY A 140 2.32 3.04 -4.48
N GLY A 141 2.87 2.58 -5.61
CA GLY A 141 2.77 1.20 -6.00
C GLY A 141 3.91 0.71 -6.87
N SER A 142 3.98 -0.61 -7.02
CA SER A 142 4.86 -1.31 -7.95
C SER A 142 4.02 -2.04 -8.99
N GLY A 143 4.52 -2.10 -10.22
CA GLY A 143 3.82 -2.76 -11.31
C GLY A 143 4.73 -3.75 -12.02
N GLU A 144 4.15 -4.87 -12.43
CA GLU A 144 4.73 -5.79 -13.39
C GLU A 144 3.71 -6.07 -14.50
N GLY A 145 4.18 -6.54 -15.66
CA GLY A 145 3.26 -6.87 -16.74
C GLY A 145 3.96 -7.42 -17.97
N SER A 146 3.13 -7.88 -18.91
CA SER A 146 3.51 -8.34 -20.24
C SER A 146 2.46 -7.88 -21.26
N GLU A 147 2.55 -8.37 -22.50
CA GLU A 147 1.57 -8.08 -23.55
C GLU A 147 0.15 -8.57 -23.24
N ASP A 148 0.02 -9.54 -22.32
CA ASP A 148 -1.22 -10.24 -21.98
C ASP A 148 -1.80 -9.82 -20.62
N TYR A 149 -1.00 -9.22 -19.74
CA TYR A 149 -1.47 -8.85 -18.40
C TYR A 149 -0.69 -7.71 -17.79
N SER A 150 -1.29 -7.10 -16.76
CA SER A 150 -0.60 -6.23 -15.85
C SER A 150 -1.04 -6.53 -14.42
N ARG A 151 -0.10 -6.44 -13.50
CA ARG A 151 -0.32 -6.54 -12.07
C ARG A 151 0.26 -5.30 -11.43
N THR A 152 -0.49 -4.69 -10.53
CA THR A 152 -0.02 -3.55 -9.76
C THR A 152 -0.37 -3.73 -8.29
N GLU A 153 0.61 -3.48 -7.43
CA GLU A 153 0.42 -3.44 -5.98
C GLU A 153 0.41 -1.99 -5.53
N HIS A 154 -0.53 -1.64 -4.67
CA HIS A 154 -0.67 -0.32 -4.05
C HIS A 154 -0.52 -0.48 -2.53
N GLY A 155 0.38 0.31 -1.95
CA GLY A 155 0.60 0.33 -0.51
C GLY A 155 -0.12 1.49 0.15
N PHE A 156 -0.90 1.22 1.20
CA PHE A 156 -1.52 2.27 2.02
C PHE A 156 -1.04 2.16 3.46
N TRP A 157 -0.42 3.22 3.97
CA TRP A 157 0.08 3.29 5.33
C TRP A 157 -0.95 3.90 6.26
N LEU A 158 -1.44 3.10 7.21
CA LEU A 158 -2.25 3.55 8.33
C LEU A 158 -1.35 3.77 9.54
N TRP A 159 -1.44 4.97 10.12
CA TRP A 159 -0.86 5.29 11.42
C TRP A 159 -1.87 6.03 12.31
N PRO A 160 -1.94 5.73 13.63
CA PRO A 160 -1.30 4.61 14.32
C PRO A 160 -2.04 3.27 14.06
N LEU A 161 -1.71 2.21 14.81
CA LEU A 161 -2.49 0.97 14.81
C LEU A 161 -3.99 1.24 15.07
N PRO A 162 -4.89 0.51 14.38
CA PRO A 162 -6.33 0.67 14.57
C PRO A 162 -6.78 0.24 15.98
N PRO A 163 -7.91 0.77 16.49
CA PRO A 163 -8.51 0.27 17.72
C PRO A 163 -9.04 -1.17 17.54
N GLN A 164 -9.29 -1.86 18.66
CA GLN A 164 -9.92 -3.18 18.61
C GLN A 164 -11.34 -3.11 18.02
N GLY A 165 -11.71 -4.19 17.31
CA GLY A 165 -13.05 -4.37 16.75
C GLY A 165 -13.02 -4.54 15.23
N VAL A 166 -14.20 -4.53 14.64
CA VAL A 166 -14.37 -4.56 13.19
C VAL A 166 -14.22 -3.14 12.65
N MET A 167 -13.32 -2.97 11.69
CA MET A 167 -13.20 -1.76 10.90
C MET A 167 -13.77 -2.02 9.49
N LYS A 168 -14.21 -0.96 8.82
CA LYS A 168 -14.61 -1.03 7.42
C LYS A 168 -13.54 -0.43 6.54
N LEU A 169 -13.18 -1.16 5.48
CA LEU A 169 -12.35 -0.65 4.40
C LEU A 169 -13.24 -0.25 3.24
N HIS A 170 -13.23 1.04 2.95
CA HIS A 170 -13.88 1.66 1.80
C HIS A 170 -12.87 1.72 0.65
N TYR A 171 -13.31 1.43 -0.55
CA TYR A 171 -12.47 1.48 -1.75
C TYR A 171 -13.28 2.01 -2.93
N MET A 172 -12.59 2.69 -3.85
CA MET A 172 -13.08 2.94 -5.19
C MET A 172 -11.91 3.04 -6.16
N HIS A 173 -12.12 2.63 -7.41
CA HIS A 173 -11.14 2.87 -8.47
C HIS A 173 -11.85 3.00 -9.83
N ARG A 174 -12.31 4.22 -10.11
CA ARG A 174 -13.12 4.51 -11.31
C ARG A 174 -12.32 4.37 -12.61
N GLY A 175 -11.01 4.60 -12.58
CA GLY A 175 -10.12 4.41 -13.73
C GLY A 175 -10.13 2.99 -14.30
N ILE A 176 -10.43 1.98 -13.47
CA ILE A 176 -10.58 0.58 -13.90
C ILE A 176 -12.03 0.08 -13.86
N GLY A 177 -12.99 0.98 -13.64
CA GLY A 177 -14.42 0.64 -13.57
C GLY A 177 -14.83 -0.11 -12.29
N VAL A 178 -14.10 0.06 -11.19
CA VAL A 178 -14.51 -0.43 -9.88
C VAL A 178 -15.19 0.71 -9.13
N ASP A 179 -16.50 0.55 -8.92
CA ASP A 179 -17.32 1.48 -8.15
C ASP A 179 -16.97 1.47 -6.66
N GLU A 180 -17.52 2.43 -5.93
CA GLU A 180 -17.34 2.50 -4.48
C GLU A 180 -17.96 1.28 -3.79
N GLY A 181 -17.18 0.69 -2.89
CA GLY A 181 -17.62 -0.44 -2.10
C GLY A 181 -16.98 -0.48 -0.72
N THR A 182 -17.37 -1.47 0.07
CA THR A 182 -16.94 -1.59 1.47
C THR A 182 -16.80 -3.05 1.86
N VAL A 183 -15.78 -3.37 2.66
CA VAL A 183 -15.61 -4.67 3.31
C VAL A 183 -15.29 -4.50 4.79
N GLU A 184 -15.71 -5.46 5.60
CA GLU A 184 -15.36 -5.52 7.02
C GLU A 184 -14.05 -6.27 7.22
N ILE A 185 -13.21 -5.76 8.12
CA ILE A 185 -11.91 -6.32 8.50
C ILE A 185 -11.86 -6.37 10.03
N ASP A 186 -11.56 -7.54 10.58
CA ASP A 186 -11.25 -7.67 12.00
C ASP A 186 -9.84 -7.12 12.29
N ALA A 187 -9.74 -6.14 13.19
CA ALA A 187 -8.47 -5.53 13.58
C ALA A 187 -7.68 -6.35 14.61
N ALA A 188 -8.29 -7.35 15.26
CA ALA A 188 -7.61 -8.14 16.28
C ALA A 188 -6.32 -8.83 15.78
N PRO A 189 -6.29 -9.47 14.59
CA PRO A 189 -5.06 -10.04 14.05
C PRO A 189 -3.94 -9.01 13.79
N LEU A 190 -4.30 -7.76 13.46
CA LEU A 190 -3.34 -6.67 13.24
C LEU A 190 -2.67 -6.28 14.56
N ILE A 191 -3.48 -6.09 15.60
CA ILE A 191 -2.99 -5.72 16.93
C ILE A 191 -2.15 -6.84 17.53
N GLU A 192 -2.54 -8.10 17.32
CA GLU A 192 -1.74 -9.24 17.76
C GLU A 192 -0.38 -9.30 17.05
N ALA A 193 -0.37 -9.05 15.73
CA ALA A 193 0.82 -9.10 14.91
C ALA A 193 1.86 -8.02 15.26
N SER A 194 1.44 -6.84 15.75
CA SER A 194 2.38 -5.77 16.11
C SER A 194 3.34 -6.16 17.24
N SER A 195 2.93 -7.08 18.11
CA SER A 195 3.78 -7.63 19.18
C SER A 195 4.87 -8.59 18.70
N ARG A 196 4.82 -9.00 17.41
CA ARG A 196 5.74 -9.98 16.81
C ARG A 196 6.69 -9.37 15.77
N VAL A 197 6.65 -8.05 15.61
CA VAL A 197 7.54 -7.31 14.71
C VAL A 197 8.99 -7.53 15.12
N LEU A 198 9.86 -7.77 14.15
CA LEU A 198 11.28 -7.97 14.41
C LEU A 198 12.04 -6.67 14.18
N ALA A 199 12.81 -6.24 15.17
CA ALA A 199 13.76 -5.16 14.99
C ALA A 199 14.92 -5.62 14.09
N ILE A 200 15.29 -4.78 13.14
CA ILE A 200 16.51 -4.95 12.35
C ILE A 200 17.67 -4.46 13.22
N PRO A 201 18.71 -5.28 13.46
CA PRO A 201 19.88 -4.84 14.20
C PRO A 201 20.56 -3.67 13.48
N ASN A 202 20.63 -2.52 14.14
CA ASN A 202 21.35 -1.37 13.63
C ASN A 202 22.80 -1.40 14.14
N PRO A 203 23.82 -1.49 13.27
CA PRO A 203 25.21 -1.68 13.69
C PRO A 203 25.84 -0.47 14.42
N ILE A 204 25.11 0.63 14.60
CA ILE A 204 25.67 1.93 15.04
C ILE A 204 25.24 2.35 16.45
N LEU A 205 24.42 1.59 17.18
CA LEU A 205 24.10 1.91 18.58
C LEU A 205 24.84 0.95 19.55
N PRO A 206 25.67 1.46 20.49
CA PRO A 206 26.31 0.65 21.52
C PRO A 206 25.33 0.08 22.55
#